data_AF-A0AAN9GH94-F1
#
_entry.id   AF-A0AAN9GH94-F1
#
_cell.length_a   1.000
_cell.length_b   1.000
_cell.length_c   1.000
_cell.angle_alpha   90.00
_cell.angle_beta   90.00
_cell.angle_gamma   90.00
#
_symmetry.space_group_name_H-M   'P 1'
#
loop_
_entity.id
_entity.type
_entity.pdbx_description
1 polymer ?
#
loop_
_entity_poly.entity_id
_entity_poly.type
_entity_poly.pdbx_seq_one_letter_code
_entity_poly.pdbx_strand_id
1 'polypeptide(L)'
;MQNKYRAEDLEQKLSQTRKQLTARELRLKEVEKQNEMLQERVSELENELQRVRQEDETAQNLFRTEHELEQTRQEKERLVIDLEKAKKLLETIHRRLRQTETRLQSEITELNERLGQEEEAVGTLRQEVIDKEQQVEKTKRLVKELGGQNQDLMEQNLILREQMTQFEQNTTDDGVRLQRRFMAELGLCFSELQSLVQVCMQRARGEDPNMSVLLGVSDVVGESSDQDTGATGGEDKGQTMKQWLSKLGELRQDVDGLRASLCNQYAEDMGQNIQCATQ
;
A
#
# COMPACT_ATOMS: atom_id res chain seq x y z
N MET A 1 21.75 -120.91 133.48
CA MET A 1 21.27 -119.53 133.75
C MET A 1 21.53 -118.53 132.62
N GLN A 2 22.56 -118.71 131.77
CA GLN A 2 22.92 -117.76 130.70
C GLN A 2 21.87 -117.60 129.57
N ASN A 3 21.15 -118.67 129.21
CA ASN A 3 20.14 -118.62 128.15
C ASN A 3 18.85 -117.89 128.54
N LYS A 4 18.51 -117.80 129.83
CA LYS A 4 17.28 -117.13 130.30
C LYS A 4 17.44 -115.60 130.27
N TYR A 5 18.59 -115.11 130.69
CA TYR A 5 18.94 -113.68 130.65
C TYR A 5 18.99 -113.14 129.21
N ARG A 6 19.46 -113.97 128.26
CA ARG A 6 19.51 -113.60 126.84
C ARG A 6 18.13 -113.59 126.18
N ALA A 7 17.20 -114.44 126.63
CA ALA A 7 15.82 -114.42 126.17
C ALA A 7 15.08 -113.16 126.68
N GLU A 8 15.26 -112.80 127.95
CA GLU A 8 14.67 -111.59 128.55
C GLU A 8 15.19 -110.29 127.89
N ASP A 9 16.50 -110.19 127.61
CA ASP A 9 17.07 -109.05 126.87
C ASP A 9 16.55 -108.94 125.43
N LEU A 10 16.38 -110.08 124.75
CA LEU A 10 15.78 -110.11 123.41
C LEU A 10 14.29 -109.72 123.44
N GLU A 11 13.52 -110.17 124.42
CA GLU A 11 12.12 -109.76 124.60
C GLU A 11 11.99 -108.27 124.89
N GLN A 12 12.91 -107.70 125.70
CA GLN A 12 12.95 -106.27 125.97
C GLN A 12 13.29 -105.47 124.71
N LYS A 13 14.27 -105.91 123.91
CA LYS A 13 14.60 -105.30 122.61
C LYS A 13 13.44 -105.39 121.64
N LEU A 14 12.73 -106.52 121.58
CA LEU A 14 11.57 -106.72 120.71
C LEU A 14 10.38 -105.85 121.13
N SER A 15 10.17 -105.68 122.45
CA SER A 15 9.20 -104.73 123.00
C SER A 15 9.53 -103.28 122.64
N GLN A 16 10.81 -102.90 122.75
CA GLN A 16 11.27 -101.55 122.39
C GLN A 16 11.13 -101.28 120.89
N THR A 17 11.52 -102.22 120.02
CA THR A 17 11.36 -102.07 118.56
C THR A 17 9.90 -101.99 118.15
N ARG A 18 9.01 -102.77 118.79
CA ARG A 18 7.55 -102.66 118.57
C ARG A 18 7.02 -101.27 118.94
N LYS A 19 7.42 -100.72 120.09
CA LYS A 19 7.03 -99.35 120.49
C LYS A 19 7.57 -98.28 119.53
N GLN A 20 8.79 -98.46 119.03
CA GLN A 20 9.36 -97.56 118.03
C GLN A 20 8.65 -97.66 116.68
N LEU A 21 8.25 -98.88 116.27
CA LEU A 21 7.49 -99.10 115.04
C LEU A 21 6.13 -98.41 115.11
N THR A 22 5.36 -98.61 116.19
CA THR A 22 4.05 -97.97 116.36
C THR A 22 4.15 -96.45 116.44
N ALA A 23 5.19 -95.92 117.10
CA ALA A 23 5.45 -94.47 117.13
C ALA A 23 5.81 -93.91 115.74
N ARG A 24 6.55 -94.68 114.91
CA ARG A 24 6.85 -94.31 113.52
C ARG A 24 5.62 -94.39 112.63
N GLU A 25 4.77 -95.41 112.78
CA GLU A 25 3.50 -95.55 112.05
C GLU A 25 2.54 -94.38 112.36
N LEU A 26 2.45 -93.95 113.62
CA LEU A 26 1.66 -92.77 113.99
C LEU A 26 2.22 -91.49 113.34
N ARG A 27 3.55 -91.33 113.31
CA ARG A 27 4.17 -90.18 112.63
C ARG A 27 3.97 -90.22 111.12
N LEU A 28 4.01 -91.39 110.49
CA LEU A 28 3.74 -91.55 109.06
C LEU A 28 2.31 -91.10 108.73
N LYS A 29 1.32 -91.55 109.50
CA LYS A 29 -0.08 -91.13 109.31
C LYS A 29 -0.27 -89.63 109.47
N GLU A 30 0.41 -89.02 110.43
CA GLU A 30 0.36 -87.56 110.63
C GLU A 30 0.98 -86.81 109.44
N VAL A 31 2.12 -87.30 108.92
CA VAL A 31 2.77 -86.71 107.74
C VAL A 31 1.94 -86.92 106.48
N GLU A 32 1.33 -88.09 106.30
CA GLU A 32 0.42 -88.38 105.18
C GLU A 32 -0.77 -87.43 105.19
N LYS A 33 -1.41 -87.26 106.35
CA LYS A 33 -2.52 -86.30 106.51
C LYS A 33 -2.09 -84.85 106.25
N GLN A 34 -0.89 -84.47 106.70
CA GLN A 34 -0.33 -83.15 106.40
C GLN A 34 -0.06 -82.97 104.91
N ASN A 35 0.41 -84.01 104.22
CA ASN A 35 0.66 -83.98 102.78
C ASN A 35 -0.65 -83.86 102.00
N GLU A 36 -1.70 -84.60 102.40
CA GLU A 36 -3.04 -84.47 101.82
C GLU A 36 -3.60 -83.05 101.98
N MET A 37 -3.52 -82.47 103.19
CA MET A 37 -3.95 -81.08 103.41
C MET A 37 -3.15 -80.06 102.59
N LEU A 38 -1.85 -80.28 102.41
CA LEU A 38 -1.02 -79.41 101.58
C LEU A 38 -1.37 -79.54 100.09
N GLN A 39 -1.66 -80.75 99.61
CA GLN A 39 -2.10 -80.97 98.23
C GLN A 39 -3.44 -80.29 97.95
N GLU A 40 -4.40 -80.41 98.86
CA GLU A 40 -5.67 -79.68 98.78
C GLU A 40 -5.43 -78.17 98.74
N ARG A 41 -4.55 -77.66 99.62
CA ARG A 41 -4.27 -76.22 99.67
C ARG A 41 -3.58 -75.70 98.41
N VAL A 42 -2.68 -76.47 97.81
CA VAL A 42 -2.04 -76.10 96.53
C VAL A 42 -3.08 -76.04 95.42
N SER A 43 -3.97 -77.03 95.33
CA SER A 43 -5.06 -77.07 94.35
C SER A 43 -6.02 -75.88 94.50
N GLU A 44 -6.40 -75.52 95.74
CA GLU A 44 -7.20 -74.33 96.01
C GLU A 44 -6.52 -73.05 95.53
N LEU A 45 -5.24 -72.87 95.88
CA LEU A 45 -4.46 -71.70 95.49
C LEU A 45 -4.27 -71.61 93.96
N GLU A 46 -4.09 -72.73 93.28
CA GLU A 46 -4.00 -72.77 91.81
C GLU A 46 -5.31 -72.30 91.15
N ASN A 47 -6.45 -72.76 91.67
CA ASN A 47 -7.76 -72.36 91.18
C ASN A 47 -8.07 -70.89 91.47
N GLU A 48 -7.73 -70.39 92.67
CA GLU A 48 -7.86 -68.97 93.02
C GLU A 48 -6.99 -68.08 92.12
N LEU A 49 -5.75 -68.50 91.85
CA LEU A 49 -4.83 -67.80 90.97
C LEU A 49 -5.33 -67.77 89.52
N GLN A 50 -5.95 -68.86 89.06
CA GLN A 50 -6.59 -68.89 87.74
C GLN A 50 -7.82 -67.98 87.68
N ARG A 51 -8.63 -67.93 88.74
CA ARG A 51 -9.81 -67.05 88.81
C ARG A 51 -9.41 -65.58 88.84
N VAL A 52 -8.43 -65.21 89.67
CA VAL A 52 -7.89 -63.84 89.74
C VAL A 52 -7.33 -63.41 88.38
N ARG A 53 -6.65 -64.29 87.64
CA ARG A 53 -6.17 -63.98 86.27
C ARG A 53 -7.30 -63.74 85.26
N GLN A 54 -8.46 -64.37 85.44
CA GLN A 54 -9.61 -64.18 84.56
C GLN A 54 -10.42 -62.94 84.95
N GLU A 55 -10.52 -62.67 86.25
CA GLU A 55 -11.18 -61.50 86.86
C GLU A 55 -10.32 -60.23 86.79
N ASP A 56 -9.05 -60.33 86.42
CA ASP A 56 -8.17 -59.18 86.21
C ASP A 56 -8.51 -58.45 84.90
N GLU A 57 -9.64 -57.75 84.94
CA GLU A 57 -10.10 -56.83 83.90
C GLU A 57 -9.02 -55.80 83.54
N THR A 58 -8.14 -55.46 84.49
CA THR A 58 -7.05 -54.51 84.25
C THR A 58 -6.01 -55.08 83.28
N ALA A 59 -5.64 -56.36 83.43
CA ALA A 59 -4.74 -57.02 82.49
C ALA A 59 -5.36 -57.17 81.09
N GLN A 60 -6.65 -57.52 81.00
CA GLN A 60 -7.33 -57.64 79.70
C GLN A 60 -7.48 -56.28 79.00
N ASN A 61 -7.78 -55.22 79.75
CA ASN A 61 -7.85 -53.86 79.21
C ASN A 61 -6.46 -53.38 78.74
N LEU A 62 -5.39 -53.70 79.48
CA LEU A 62 -4.03 -53.41 79.05
C LEU A 62 -3.69 -54.06 77.70
N PHE A 63 -3.98 -55.35 77.51
CA PHE A 63 -3.77 -56.02 76.22
C PHE A 63 -4.56 -55.39 75.06
N ARG A 64 -5.80 -54.98 75.30
CA ARG A 64 -6.61 -54.27 74.30
C ARG A 64 -5.97 -52.92 73.94
N THR A 65 -5.56 -52.14 74.94
CA THR A 65 -4.90 -50.86 74.71
C THR A 65 -3.56 -51.00 74.00
N GLU A 66 -2.77 -52.04 74.30
CA GLU A 66 -1.53 -52.33 73.58
C GLU A 66 -1.80 -52.66 72.10
N HIS A 67 -2.85 -53.44 71.83
CA HIS A 67 -3.24 -53.76 70.46
C HIS A 67 -3.72 -52.51 69.69
N GLU A 68 -4.55 -51.67 70.30
CA GLU A 68 -5.01 -50.40 69.73
C GLU A 68 -3.84 -49.43 69.47
N LEU A 69 -2.88 -49.38 70.39
CA LEU A 69 -1.68 -48.57 70.24
C LEU A 69 -0.82 -49.06 69.07
N GLU A 70 -0.67 -50.37 68.92
CA GLU A 70 0.06 -50.96 67.80
C GLU A 70 -0.63 -50.72 66.46
N GLN A 71 -1.96 -50.84 66.39
CA GLN A 71 -2.73 -50.45 65.20
C GLN A 71 -2.54 -48.96 64.86
N THR A 72 -2.64 -48.09 65.87
CA THR A 72 -2.43 -46.64 65.71
C THR A 72 -1.01 -46.33 65.22
N ARG A 73 0.00 -47.07 65.69
CA ARG A 73 1.39 -46.94 65.22
C ARG A 73 1.51 -47.31 63.74
N GLN A 74 0.94 -48.44 63.33
CA GLN A 74 0.97 -48.88 61.94
C GLN A 74 0.23 -47.89 61.02
N GLU A 75 -0.91 -47.36 61.45
CA GLU A 75 -1.64 -46.32 60.71
C GLU A 75 -0.83 -45.04 60.59
N LYS A 76 -0.18 -44.60 61.68
CA LYS A 76 0.71 -43.44 61.67
C LYS A 76 1.86 -43.62 60.68
N GLU A 77 2.50 -44.78 60.65
CA GLU A 77 3.57 -45.08 59.69
C GLU A 77 3.08 -45.01 58.24
N ARG A 78 1.90 -45.58 57.95
CA ARG A 78 1.26 -45.48 56.63
C ARG A 78 0.99 -44.03 56.25
N LEU A 79 0.42 -43.25 57.16
CA LEU A 79 0.12 -41.82 56.93
C LEU A 79 1.39 -40.99 56.70
N VAL A 80 2.49 -41.29 57.39
CA VAL A 80 3.78 -40.62 57.16
C VAL A 80 4.28 -40.89 55.74
N ILE A 81 4.20 -42.13 55.27
CA ILE A 81 4.59 -42.50 53.91
C ILE A 81 3.74 -41.77 52.87
N ASP A 82 2.41 -41.74 53.06
CA ASP A 82 1.50 -41.11 52.12
C ASP A 82 1.63 -39.58 52.12
N LEU A 83 1.89 -38.97 53.27
CA LEU A 83 2.23 -37.56 53.39
C LEU A 83 3.51 -37.23 52.62
N GLU A 84 4.54 -38.09 52.70
CA GLU A 84 5.78 -37.88 51.96
C GLU A 84 5.59 -38.01 50.45
N LYS A 85 4.77 -38.98 49.98
CA LYS A 85 4.38 -39.08 48.57
C LYS A 85 3.62 -37.85 48.10
N ALA A 86 2.65 -37.38 48.89
CA ALA A 86 1.87 -36.19 48.56
C ALA A 86 2.74 -34.93 48.45
N LYS A 87 3.72 -34.76 49.35
CA LYS A 87 4.71 -33.68 49.28
C LYS A 87 5.53 -33.73 47.99
N LYS A 88 6.07 -34.91 47.63
CA LYS A 88 6.85 -35.08 46.39
C LYS A 88 6.03 -34.78 45.14
N LEU A 89 4.75 -35.18 45.12
CA LEU A 89 3.83 -34.85 44.02
C LEU A 89 3.58 -33.35 43.94
N LEU A 90 3.31 -32.70 45.08
CA LEU A 90 3.10 -31.26 45.15
C LEU A 90 4.32 -30.48 44.66
N GLU A 91 5.52 -30.85 45.10
CA GLU A 91 6.78 -30.25 44.65
C GLU A 91 6.98 -30.41 43.14
N THR A 92 6.66 -31.60 42.59
CA THR A 92 6.78 -31.87 41.15
C THR A 92 5.79 -31.01 40.34
N ILE A 93 4.54 -30.93 40.79
CA ILE A 93 3.51 -30.10 40.15
C ILE A 93 3.90 -28.63 40.22
N HIS A 94 4.33 -28.15 41.38
CA HIS A 94 4.73 -26.75 41.59
C HIS A 94 5.92 -26.37 40.70
N ARG A 95 6.91 -27.28 40.57
CA ARG A 95 8.04 -27.09 39.66
C ARG A 95 7.60 -26.99 38.20
N ARG A 96 6.70 -27.89 37.75
CA ARG A 96 6.15 -27.85 36.39
C ARG A 96 5.35 -26.57 36.15
N LEU A 97 4.52 -26.16 37.11
CA LEU A 97 3.72 -24.95 37.00
C LEU A 97 4.59 -23.70 36.85
N ARG A 98 5.66 -23.58 37.65
CA ARG A 98 6.64 -22.50 37.50
C ARG A 98 7.35 -22.51 36.14
N GLN A 99 7.71 -23.68 35.63
CA GLN A 99 8.31 -23.80 34.30
C GLN A 99 7.33 -23.37 33.19
N THR A 100 6.07 -23.75 33.28
CA THR A 100 5.05 -23.31 32.32
C THR A 100 4.75 -21.82 32.45
N GLU A 101 4.70 -21.29 33.67
CA GLU A 101 4.46 -19.87 33.92
C GLU A 101 5.58 -19.01 33.33
N THR A 102 6.84 -19.36 33.60
CA THR A 102 8.00 -18.65 33.02
C THR A 102 8.04 -18.73 31.50
N ARG A 103 7.69 -19.88 30.91
CA ARG A 103 7.60 -20.03 29.44
C ARG A 103 6.47 -19.18 28.84
N LEU A 104 5.30 -19.17 29.47
CA LEU A 104 4.19 -18.33 29.00
C LEU A 104 4.50 -16.85 29.17
N GLN A 105 5.18 -16.46 30.25
CA GLN A 105 5.65 -15.09 30.44
C GLN A 105 6.63 -14.67 29.34
N SER A 106 7.58 -15.54 28.95
CA SER A 106 8.50 -15.24 27.84
C SER A 106 7.78 -15.17 26.49
N GLU A 107 6.83 -16.09 26.23
CA GLU A 107 6.01 -16.06 25.00
C GLU A 107 5.17 -14.77 24.93
N ILE A 108 4.59 -14.31 26.04
CA ILE A 108 3.84 -13.06 26.11
C ILE A 108 4.75 -11.86 25.83
N THR A 109 5.97 -11.81 26.40
CA THR A 109 6.89 -10.71 26.13
C THR A 109 7.32 -10.66 24.67
N GLU A 110 7.63 -11.82 24.06
CA GLU A 110 8.01 -11.90 22.64
C GLU A 110 6.86 -11.48 21.71
N LEU A 111 5.63 -11.90 22.02
CA LEU A 111 4.45 -11.51 21.24
C LEU A 111 4.15 -10.01 21.37
N ASN A 112 4.30 -9.42 22.55
CA ASN A 112 4.12 -7.99 22.75
C ASN A 112 5.19 -7.17 22.02
N GLU A 113 6.44 -7.60 22.03
CA GLU A 113 7.51 -6.95 21.26
C GLU A 113 7.24 -7.00 19.76
N ARG A 114 6.83 -8.16 19.24
CA ARG A 114 6.44 -8.31 17.83
C ARG A 114 5.24 -7.44 17.47
N LEU A 115 4.22 -7.38 18.35
CA LEU A 115 3.07 -6.52 18.14
C LEU A 115 3.49 -5.05 18.07
N GLY A 116 4.35 -4.60 18.98
CA GLY A 116 4.86 -3.23 18.96
C GLY A 116 5.63 -2.90 17.67
N GLN A 117 6.46 -3.81 17.17
CA GLN A 117 7.17 -3.64 15.90
C GLN A 117 6.21 -3.54 14.71
N GLU A 118 5.17 -4.37 14.66
CA GLU A 118 4.15 -4.32 13.61
C GLU A 118 3.31 -3.04 13.70
N GLU A 119 2.97 -2.57 14.91
CA GLU A 119 2.28 -1.30 15.12
C GLU A 119 3.11 -0.11 14.64
N GLU A 120 4.42 -0.09 14.92
CA GLU A 120 5.35 0.92 14.41
C GLU A 120 5.43 0.87 12.87
N ALA A 121 5.57 -0.31 12.28
CA ALA A 121 5.62 -0.49 10.83
C ALA A 121 4.31 -0.05 10.14
N VAL A 122 3.16 -0.35 10.74
CA VAL A 122 1.87 0.15 10.25
C VAL A 122 1.80 1.67 10.38
N GLY A 123 2.33 2.24 11.46
CA GLY A 123 2.45 3.68 11.65
C GLY A 123 3.26 4.35 10.53
N THR A 124 4.45 3.82 10.20
CA THR A 124 5.29 4.36 9.13
C THR A 124 4.63 4.22 7.76
N LEU A 125 4.05 3.05 7.45
CA LEU A 125 3.35 2.82 6.18
C LEU A 125 2.14 3.75 6.00
N ARG A 126 1.38 4.00 7.08
CA ARG A 126 0.27 4.97 7.03
C ARG A 126 0.77 6.38 6.73
N GLN A 127 1.88 6.79 7.34
CA GLN A 127 2.48 8.09 7.03
C GLN A 127 2.96 8.18 5.59
N GLU A 128 3.62 7.13 5.07
CA GLU A 128 4.05 7.07 3.67
C GLU A 128 2.88 7.15 2.68
N VAL A 129 1.74 6.53 3.00
CA VAL A 129 0.53 6.63 2.17
C VAL A 129 0.03 8.06 2.14
N ILE A 130 -0.08 8.73 3.29
CA ILE A 130 -0.49 10.14 3.37
C ILE A 130 0.45 11.03 2.55
N ASP A 131 1.76 10.83 2.69
CA ASP A 131 2.75 11.62 1.96
C ASP A 131 2.63 11.39 0.44
N LYS A 132 2.43 10.15 0.00
CA LYS A 132 2.21 9.82 -1.42
C LYS A 132 0.91 10.41 -1.95
N GLU A 133 -0.18 10.36 -1.20
CA GLU A 133 -1.45 11.02 -1.56
C GLU A 133 -1.25 12.52 -1.75
N GLN A 134 -0.53 13.19 -0.85
CA GLN A 134 -0.21 14.61 -1.01
C GLN A 134 0.63 14.89 -2.26
N GLN A 135 1.58 14.01 -2.61
CA GLN A 135 2.37 14.16 -3.84
C GLN A 135 1.52 13.96 -5.09
N VAL A 136 0.60 12.99 -5.09
CA VAL A 136 -0.37 12.79 -6.19
C VAL A 136 -1.26 14.02 -6.37
N GLU A 137 -1.74 14.61 -5.28
CA GLU A 137 -2.56 15.82 -5.34
C GLU A 137 -1.78 17.05 -5.84
N LYS A 138 -0.47 17.12 -5.55
CA LYS A 138 0.42 18.14 -6.12
C LYS A 138 0.64 17.92 -7.62
N THR A 139 0.99 16.72 -8.05
CA THR A 139 1.24 16.43 -9.47
C THR A 139 -0.02 16.61 -10.30
N LYS A 140 -1.19 16.22 -9.78
CA LYS A 140 -2.49 16.46 -10.43
C LYS A 140 -2.78 17.94 -10.64
N ARG A 141 -2.42 18.82 -9.69
CA ARG A 141 -2.53 20.27 -9.85
C ARG A 141 -1.60 20.80 -10.94
N LEU A 142 -0.32 20.41 -10.90
CA LEU A 142 0.66 20.79 -11.92
C LEU A 142 0.25 20.35 -13.33
N VAL A 143 -0.29 19.13 -13.46
CA VAL A 143 -0.80 18.63 -14.75
C VAL A 143 -1.97 19.46 -15.26
N LYS A 144 -2.89 19.88 -14.37
CA LYS A 144 -3.99 20.78 -14.75
C LYS A 144 -3.49 22.15 -15.19
N GLU A 145 -2.54 22.73 -14.45
CA GLU A 145 -1.94 24.02 -14.78
C GLU A 145 -1.21 23.98 -16.13
N LEU A 146 -0.40 22.94 -16.38
CA LEU A 146 0.26 22.72 -17.68
C LEU A 146 -0.76 22.48 -18.80
N GLY A 147 -1.85 21.76 -18.52
CA GLY A 147 -2.95 21.56 -19.47
C GLY A 147 -3.59 22.89 -19.88
N GLY A 148 -3.84 23.78 -18.92
CA GLY A 148 -4.33 25.13 -19.19
C GLY A 148 -3.36 25.96 -20.02
N GLN A 149 -2.08 26.01 -19.62
CA GLN A 149 -1.04 26.72 -20.38
C GLN A 149 -0.91 26.21 -21.83
N ASN A 150 -1.02 24.90 -22.03
CA ASN A 150 -0.96 24.31 -23.36
C ASN A 150 -2.19 24.66 -24.22
N GLN A 151 -3.37 24.75 -23.59
CA GLN A 151 -4.58 25.23 -24.26
C GLN A 151 -4.43 26.69 -24.67
N ASP A 152 -3.96 27.56 -23.78
CA ASP A 152 -3.72 28.99 -24.07
C ASP A 152 -2.73 29.16 -25.24
N LEU A 153 -1.64 28.38 -25.23
CA LEU A 153 -0.66 28.38 -26.33
C LEU A 153 -1.25 27.88 -27.66
N MET A 154 -2.15 26.91 -27.61
CA MET A 154 -2.84 26.40 -28.80
C MET A 154 -3.79 27.45 -29.38
N GLU A 155 -4.54 28.15 -28.53
CA GLU A 155 -5.40 29.28 -28.92
C GLU A 155 -4.59 30.42 -29.54
N GLN A 156 -3.45 30.79 -28.94
CA GLN A 156 -2.53 31.77 -29.53
C GLN A 156 -1.99 31.32 -30.88
N ASN A 157 -1.65 30.03 -31.04
CA ASN A 157 -1.20 29.49 -32.33
C ASN A 157 -2.30 29.57 -33.40
N LEU A 158 -3.55 29.29 -33.04
CA LEU A 158 -4.70 29.41 -33.95
C LEU A 158 -4.90 30.86 -34.39
N ILE A 159 -4.87 31.81 -33.44
CA ILE A 159 -4.98 33.25 -33.74
C ILE A 159 -3.86 33.70 -34.68
N LEU A 160 -2.61 33.31 -34.41
CA LEU A 160 -1.47 33.67 -35.25
C LEU A 160 -1.58 33.07 -36.65
N ARG A 161 -2.05 31.82 -36.78
CA ARG A 161 -2.30 31.21 -38.09
C ARG A 161 -3.40 31.94 -38.85
N GLU A 162 -4.48 32.31 -38.18
CA GLU A 162 -5.56 33.08 -38.80
C GLU A 162 -5.06 34.45 -39.27
N GLN A 163 -4.31 35.16 -38.44
CA GLN A 163 -3.67 36.42 -38.83
C GLN A 163 -2.76 36.25 -40.04
N MET A 164 -1.90 35.23 -40.06
CA MET A 164 -1.04 34.92 -41.21
C MET A 164 -1.88 34.69 -42.48
N THR A 165 -2.94 33.88 -42.41
CA THR A 165 -3.81 33.66 -43.56
C THR A 165 -4.52 34.93 -44.04
N GLN A 166 -4.93 35.82 -43.12
CA GLN A 166 -5.53 37.10 -43.47
C GLN A 166 -4.51 38.04 -44.14
N PHE A 167 -3.27 38.10 -43.63
CA PHE A 167 -2.19 38.88 -44.24
C PHE A 167 -1.84 38.36 -45.63
N GLU A 168 -1.75 37.04 -45.81
CA GLU A 168 -1.52 36.41 -47.11
C GLU A 168 -2.66 36.74 -48.09
N GLN A 169 -3.92 36.62 -47.67
CA GLN A 169 -5.09 36.96 -48.50
C GLN A 169 -5.09 38.44 -48.92
N ASN A 170 -4.88 39.36 -47.97
CA ASN A 170 -4.84 40.79 -48.25
C ASN A 170 -3.72 41.14 -49.24
N THR A 171 -2.55 40.52 -49.08
CA THR A 171 -1.41 40.73 -49.99
C THR A 171 -1.71 40.21 -51.40
N THR A 172 -2.39 39.06 -51.51
CA THR A 172 -2.81 38.53 -52.81
C THR A 172 -3.88 39.40 -53.48
N ASP A 173 -4.89 39.89 -52.72
CA ASP A 173 -5.95 40.74 -53.29
C ASP A 173 -5.37 42.09 -53.75
N ASP A 174 -4.48 42.71 -52.97
CA ASP A 174 -3.76 43.92 -53.38
C ASP A 174 -2.90 43.69 -54.65
N GLY A 175 -2.25 42.53 -54.75
CA GLY A 175 -1.51 42.13 -55.95
C GLY A 175 -2.41 42.02 -57.19
N VAL A 176 -3.56 41.35 -57.06
CA VAL A 176 -4.54 41.17 -58.14
C VAL A 176 -5.16 42.52 -58.55
N ARG A 177 -5.52 43.38 -57.59
CA ARG A 177 -6.05 44.71 -57.86
C ARG A 177 -5.06 45.58 -58.62
N LEU A 178 -3.79 45.53 -58.24
CA LEU A 178 -2.72 46.27 -58.92
C LEU A 178 -2.48 45.75 -60.35
N GLN A 179 -2.53 44.44 -60.55
CA GLN A 179 -2.41 43.81 -61.87
C GLN A 179 -3.57 44.23 -62.80
N ARG A 180 -4.82 44.21 -62.32
CA ARG A 180 -5.97 44.69 -63.12
C ARG A 180 -5.81 46.15 -63.53
N ARG A 181 -5.36 47.01 -62.61
CA ARG A 181 -5.14 48.43 -62.90
C ARG A 181 -4.09 48.63 -64.00
N PHE A 182 -3.00 47.88 -63.96
CA PHE A 182 -1.98 47.92 -65.00
C PHE A 182 -2.51 47.47 -66.36
N MET A 183 -3.23 46.34 -66.42
CA MET A 183 -3.80 45.85 -67.68
C MET A 183 -4.80 46.84 -68.29
N ALA A 184 -5.62 47.50 -67.48
CA ALA A 184 -6.56 48.52 -67.93
C ALA A 184 -5.85 49.74 -68.54
N GLU A 185 -4.86 50.31 -67.85
CA GLU A 185 -4.06 51.43 -68.38
C GLU A 185 -3.29 51.03 -69.64
N LEU A 186 -2.81 49.77 -69.72
CA LEU A 186 -2.06 49.28 -70.88
C LEU A 186 -2.98 49.15 -72.09
N GLY A 187 -4.19 48.64 -71.89
CA GLY A 187 -5.22 48.58 -72.92
C GLY A 187 -5.62 49.97 -73.43
N LEU A 188 -5.73 50.95 -72.54
CA LEU A 188 -5.99 52.36 -72.91
C LEU A 188 -4.84 52.96 -73.72
N CYS A 189 -3.59 52.78 -73.27
CA CYS A 189 -2.43 53.28 -74.02
C CYS A 189 -2.32 52.61 -75.40
N PHE A 190 -2.61 51.31 -75.49
CA PHE A 190 -2.61 50.60 -76.77
C PHE A 190 -3.70 51.12 -77.72
N SER A 191 -4.92 51.36 -77.25
CA SER A 191 -5.99 51.90 -78.10
C SER A 191 -5.71 53.34 -78.55
N GLU A 192 -5.11 54.16 -77.68
CA GLU A 192 -4.65 55.52 -77.99
C GLU A 192 -3.50 55.52 -79.02
N LEU A 193 -2.56 54.58 -78.91
CA LEU A 193 -1.49 54.42 -79.89
C LEU A 193 -2.02 53.89 -81.23
N GLN A 194 -2.94 52.92 -81.20
CA GLN A 194 -3.57 52.37 -82.40
C GLN A 194 -4.36 53.44 -83.16
N SER A 195 -5.08 54.32 -82.45
CA SER A 195 -5.80 55.44 -83.07
C SER A 195 -4.83 56.44 -83.72
N LEU A 196 -3.69 56.73 -83.08
CA LEU A 196 -2.64 57.56 -83.69
C LEU A 196 -1.96 56.91 -84.89
N VAL A 197 -1.68 55.61 -84.84
CA VAL A 197 -1.13 54.87 -85.98
C VAL A 197 -2.11 54.87 -87.14
N GLN A 198 -3.41 54.73 -86.88
CA GLN A 198 -4.45 54.86 -87.90
C GLN A 198 -4.47 56.26 -88.54
N VAL A 199 -4.37 57.32 -87.74
CA VAL A 199 -4.26 58.70 -88.26
C VAL A 199 -2.99 58.88 -89.10
N CYS A 200 -1.84 58.38 -88.63
CA CYS A 200 -0.58 58.46 -89.38
C CYS A 200 -0.67 57.69 -90.72
N MET A 201 -1.33 56.52 -90.74
CA MET A 201 -1.56 55.74 -91.94
C MET A 201 -2.52 56.42 -92.93
N GLN A 202 -3.60 57.05 -92.43
CA GLN A 202 -4.53 57.83 -93.25
C GLN A 202 -3.79 59.00 -93.93
N ARG A 203 -2.96 59.73 -93.16
CA ARG A 203 -2.13 60.82 -93.67
C ARG A 203 -1.11 60.36 -94.70
N ALA A 204 -0.44 59.22 -94.49
CA ALA A 204 0.55 58.67 -95.42
C ALA A 204 -0.07 58.20 -96.76
N ARG A 205 -1.36 57.88 -96.78
CA ARG A 205 -2.11 57.49 -97.99
C ARG A 205 -2.75 58.68 -98.73
N GLY A 206 -2.63 59.89 -98.19
CA GLY A 206 -3.17 61.13 -98.80
C GLY A 206 -4.67 61.33 -98.57
N GLU A 207 -5.26 60.65 -97.58
CA GLU A 207 -6.67 60.81 -97.17
C GLU A 207 -6.78 61.78 -95.98
N ASP A 208 -7.87 62.55 -95.91
CA ASP A 208 -8.12 63.44 -94.77
C ASP A 208 -8.32 62.62 -93.49
N PRO A 209 -7.53 62.87 -92.42
CA PRO A 209 -7.62 62.10 -91.19
C PRO A 209 -8.96 62.35 -90.49
N ASN A 210 -9.55 61.29 -89.92
CA ASN A 210 -10.77 61.40 -89.12
C ASN A 210 -10.52 62.21 -87.84
N MET A 211 -11.00 63.46 -87.82
CA MET A 211 -10.80 64.40 -86.71
C MET A 211 -11.32 63.91 -85.35
N SER A 212 -12.35 63.05 -85.32
CA SER A 212 -12.85 62.43 -84.08
C SER A 212 -11.84 61.46 -83.45
N VAL A 213 -11.06 60.75 -84.28
CA VAL A 213 -10.01 59.81 -83.87
C VAL A 213 -8.76 60.58 -83.46
N LEU A 214 -8.42 61.66 -84.16
CA LEU A 214 -7.28 62.52 -83.85
C LEU A 214 -7.45 63.30 -82.54
N LEU A 215 -8.67 63.74 -82.22
CA LEU A 215 -9.00 64.42 -80.95
C LEU A 215 -9.30 63.44 -79.79
N GLY A 216 -9.19 62.13 -80.02
CA GLY A 216 -9.40 61.12 -78.98
C GLY A 216 -10.86 60.96 -78.54
N VAL A 217 -11.83 61.39 -79.34
CA VAL A 217 -13.26 61.20 -79.06
C VAL A 217 -13.72 59.90 -79.71
N SER A 218 -13.33 58.78 -79.11
CA SER A 218 -13.94 57.47 -79.36
C SER A 218 -14.46 56.96 -78.04
N ASP A 219 -15.74 56.61 -78.01
CA ASP A 219 -16.44 56.15 -76.81
C ASP A 219 -15.63 55.06 -76.10
N VAL A 220 -15.41 55.31 -74.81
CA VAL A 220 -14.88 54.36 -73.86
C VAL A 220 -15.94 53.27 -73.68
N VAL A 221 -15.98 52.32 -74.60
CA VAL A 221 -16.70 51.06 -74.38
C VAL A 221 -15.82 50.24 -73.44
N GLY A 222 -16.16 50.35 -72.16
CA GLY A 222 -15.70 49.41 -71.16
C GLY A 222 -16.22 48.03 -71.49
N GLU A 223 -15.32 47.06 -71.51
CA GLU A 223 -15.69 45.66 -71.32
C GLU A 223 -14.78 45.06 -70.24
N SER A 224 -15.43 44.84 -69.11
CA SER A 224 -15.08 43.85 -68.11
C SER A 224 -14.88 42.48 -68.77
N SER A 225 -13.67 41.94 -68.68
CA SER A 225 -13.44 40.51 -68.90
C SER A 225 -12.77 39.95 -67.66
N ASP A 226 -13.61 39.30 -66.84
CA ASP A 226 -13.20 38.37 -65.80
C ASP A 226 -12.49 37.18 -66.48
N GLN A 227 -11.16 37.16 -66.46
CA GLN A 227 -10.41 35.91 -66.60
C GLN A 227 -9.33 35.81 -65.54
N ASP A 228 -9.69 34.98 -64.58
CA ASP A 228 -8.90 34.34 -63.54
C ASP A 228 -7.63 33.70 -64.14
N THR A 229 -6.47 34.23 -63.78
CA THR A 229 -5.20 33.52 -63.92
C THR A 229 -4.41 33.73 -62.64
N GLY A 230 -4.55 32.76 -61.74
CA GLY A 230 -3.73 32.64 -60.55
C GLY A 230 -2.25 32.54 -60.93
N ALA A 231 -1.44 33.41 -60.34
CA ALA A 231 -0.01 33.20 -60.24
C ALA A 231 0.53 33.88 -59.00
N THR A 232 0.82 33.03 -58.03
CA THR A 232 1.52 33.28 -56.79
C THR A 232 2.81 34.08 -56.96
N GLY A 233 3.16 34.83 -55.91
CA GLY A 233 4.54 35.16 -55.59
C GLY A 233 4.87 36.65 -55.57
N GLY A 234 4.97 37.17 -54.35
CA GLY A 234 6.01 38.11 -53.95
C GLY A 234 5.66 39.58 -54.09
N GLU A 235 5.66 40.27 -52.95
CA GLU A 235 5.54 41.74 -52.78
C GLU A 235 6.45 42.54 -53.76
N ASP A 236 7.55 41.92 -54.21
CA ASP A 236 8.49 42.44 -55.21
C ASP A 236 7.82 42.66 -56.59
N LYS A 237 6.87 41.81 -56.98
CA LYS A 237 6.05 42.02 -58.19
C LYS A 237 5.12 43.21 -58.02
N GLY A 238 4.60 43.46 -56.82
CA GLY A 238 3.73 44.62 -56.55
C GLY A 238 4.48 45.94 -56.67
N GLN A 239 5.71 46.01 -56.15
CA GLN A 239 6.57 47.18 -56.33
C GLN A 239 7.00 47.37 -57.79
N THR A 240 7.40 46.28 -58.46
CA THR A 240 7.72 46.30 -59.89
C THR A 240 6.53 46.75 -60.71
N MET A 241 5.32 46.28 -60.42
CA MET A 241 4.09 46.65 -61.13
C MET A 241 3.67 48.11 -60.88
N LYS A 242 3.91 48.66 -59.68
CA LYS A 242 3.76 50.10 -59.41
C LYS A 242 4.73 50.94 -60.27
N GLN A 243 5.98 50.51 -60.38
CA GLN A 243 6.97 51.18 -61.24
C GLN A 243 6.60 51.08 -62.72
N TRP A 244 6.08 49.93 -63.18
CA TRP A 244 5.56 49.78 -64.54
C TRP A 244 4.33 50.63 -64.82
N LEU A 245 3.42 50.78 -63.85
CA LEU A 245 2.31 51.73 -63.93
C LEU A 245 2.80 53.18 -64.08
N SER A 246 3.86 53.58 -63.35
CA SER A 246 4.47 54.90 -63.52
C SER A 246 5.06 55.09 -64.92
N LYS A 247 5.83 54.12 -65.42
CA LYS A 247 6.39 54.15 -66.78
C LYS A 247 5.32 54.16 -67.87
N LEU A 248 4.21 53.47 -67.64
CA LEU A 248 3.07 53.47 -68.55
C LEU A 248 2.35 54.83 -68.55
N GLY A 249 2.29 55.50 -67.40
CA GLY A 249 1.83 56.90 -67.31
C GLY A 249 2.73 57.86 -68.10
N GLU A 250 4.05 57.69 -68.02
CA GLU A 250 5.02 58.45 -68.84
C GLU A 250 4.81 58.17 -70.33
N LEU A 251 4.67 56.89 -70.72
CA LEU A 251 4.38 56.52 -72.11
C LEU A 251 3.07 57.12 -72.63
N ARG A 252 2.03 57.18 -71.78
CA ARG A 252 0.76 57.82 -72.14
C ARG A 252 0.93 59.33 -72.34
N GLN A 253 1.74 59.98 -71.51
CA GLN A 253 2.08 61.40 -71.68
C GLN A 253 2.87 61.64 -72.98
N ASP A 254 3.77 60.73 -73.35
CA ASP A 254 4.49 60.80 -74.63
C ASP A 254 3.55 60.58 -75.83
N VAL A 255 2.59 59.65 -75.72
CA VAL A 255 1.54 59.42 -76.72
C VAL A 255 0.66 60.66 -76.91
N ASP A 256 0.26 61.32 -75.82
CA ASP A 256 -0.46 62.59 -75.88
C ASP A 256 0.40 63.74 -76.44
N GLY A 257 1.70 63.76 -76.13
CA GLY A 257 2.67 64.68 -76.73
C GLY A 257 2.81 64.49 -78.24
N LEU A 258 2.87 63.23 -78.70
CA LEU A 258 2.88 62.87 -80.12
C LEU A 258 1.57 63.27 -80.80
N ARG A 259 0.41 63.03 -80.15
CA ARG A 259 -0.90 63.49 -80.63
C ARG A 259 -0.90 65.01 -80.80
N ALA A 260 -0.43 65.76 -79.81
CA ALA A 260 -0.35 67.23 -79.87
C ALA A 260 0.59 67.71 -80.98
N SER A 261 1.76 67.10 -81.14
CA SER A 261 2.70 67.41 -82.23
C SER A 261 2.10 67.09 -83.60
N LEU A 262 1.39 65.97 -83.74
CA LEU A 262 0.74 65.58 -85.00
C LEU A 262 -0.39 66.54 -85.35
N CYS A 263 -1.21 66.92 -84.35
CA CYS A 263 -2.25 67.94 -84.49
C CYS A 263 -1.66 69.30 -84.90
N ASN A 264 -0.57 69.73 -84.25
CA ASN A 264 0.09 70.99 -84.58
C ASN A 264 0.69 70.97 -85.99
N GLN A 265 1.35 69.88 -86.38
CA GLN A 265 1.91 69.75 -87.72
C GLN A 265 0.83 69.61 -88.79
N TYR A 266 -0.32 68.99 -88.47
CA TYR A 266 -1.49 69.01 -89.36
C TYR A 266 -2.08 70.42 -89.50
N ALA A 267 -2.15 71.19 -88.41
CA ALA A 267 -2.57 72.59 -88.46
C ALA A 267 -1.59 73.46 -89.26
N GLU A 268 -0.28 73.22 -89.15
CA GLU A 268 0.77 73.89 -89.92
C GLU A 268 0.72 73.51 -91.40
N ASP A 269 0.58 72.23 -91.75
CA ASP A 269 0.47 71.77 -93.16
C ASP A 269 -0.82 72.29 -93.82
N MET A 270 -1.95 72.29 -93.11
CA MET A 270 -3.18 72.94 -93.58
C MET A 270 -2.98 74.45 -93.75
N GLY A 271 -2.26 75.10 -92.84
CA GLY A 271 -1.89 76.51 -92.96
C GLY A 271 -0.97 76.82 -94.17
N GLN A 272 0.01 75.95 -94.44
CA GLN A 272 0.94 76.08 -95.56
C GLN A 272 0.26 75.81 -96.91
N ASN A 273 -0.67 74.84 -96.99
CA ASN A 273 -1.48 74.61 -98.19
C ASN A 273 -2.38 75.81 -98.52
N ILE A 274 -2.84 76.56 -97.51
CA ILE A 274 -3.61 77.78 -97.72
C ILE A 274 -2.70 78.95 -98.17
N GLN A 275 -1.43 79.00 -97.73
CA GLN A 275 -0.46 80.01 -98.18
C GLN A 275 0.12 79.75 -99.58
N CYS A 276 0.21 78.49 -100.04
CA CYS A 276 0.64 78.18 -101.41
C CYS A 276 -0.47 78.35 -102.47
N ALA A 277 -1.74 78.41 -102.07
CA ALA A 277 -2.87 78.65 -102.98
C ALA A 277 -3.14 80.14 -103.27
N THR A 278 -2.34 81.07 -102.72
CA THR A 278 -2.49 82.53 -102.89
C THR A 278 -1.27 83.22 -103.55
N GLN A 279 -0.50 82.50 -104.37
CA GLN A 279 0.46 83.10 -105.32
C GLN A 279 0.15 82.73 -106.77
#